data_AF-A0A5P9F1F0-F1
#
_entry.id   AF-A0A5P9F1F0-F1
#
_cell.length_a   1.000
_cell.length_b   1.000
_cell.length_c   1.000
_cell.angle_alpha   90.00
_cell.angle_beta   90.00
_cell.angle_gamma   90.00
#
_symmetry.space_group_name_H-M   'P 1'
#
loop_
_entity.id
_entity.type
_entity.pdbx_description
1 polymer ?
#
loop_
_entity_poly.entity_id
_entity_poly.type
_entity_poly.pdbx_seq_one_letter_code
_entity_poly.pdbx_strand_id
1 'polypeptide(L)'
;MHALIDAWAAVNAFMASGGPVLFLIAGLTFFMWTLIFERVFYFNKALKSDVQGAVDQWEERSERKSWASHQIRYAMISRVSEKIQDNMDMIQACVALAPLFGLLGTVWGMINVFDVLAITGGGDAKQMASGVSMATIPTMAGMVAALSGVFANTYLARKAERETQLLEDHLTMDH
;
A
#
# COMPACT_ATOMS: atom_id res chain seq x y z
N MET A 1 17.10 -11.67 -26.31
CA MET A 1 15.72 -11.33 -26.74
C MET A 1 14.74 -12.46 -26.45
N HIS A 2 15.09 -13.74 -26.72
CA HIS A 2 14.24 -14.90 -26.39
C HIS A 2 13.86 -15.04 -24.90
N ALA A 3 14.82 -14.90 -23.97
CA ALA A 3 14.54 -15.04 -22.54
C ALA A 3 13.48 -14.07 -21.98
N LEU A 4 13.36 -12.86 -22.53
CA LEU A 4 12.35 -11.88 -22.12
C LEU A 4 10.95 -12.27 -22.62
N ILE A 5 10.87 -12.86 -23.82
CA ILE A 5 9.62 -13.33 -24.40
C ILE A 5 9.11 -14.55 -23.62
N ASP A 6 10.01 -15.47 -23.27
CA ASP A 6 9.67 -16.65 -22.47
C ASP A 6 9.20 -16.28 -21.06
N ALA A 7 9.87 -15.31 -20.42
CA ALA A 7 9.46 -14.78 -19.12
C ALA A 7 8.07 -14.11 -19.18
N TRP A 8 7.81 -13.31 -20.21
CA TRP A 8 6.51 -12.68 -20.41
C TRP A 8 5.40 -13.71 -20.63
N ALA A 9 5.66 -14.73 -21.43
CA ALA A 9 4.72 -15.83 -21.66
C ALA A 9 4.41 -16.59 -20.38
N ALA A 10 5.43 -16.87 -19.55
CA ALA A 10 5.25 -17.54 -18.26
C ALA A 10 4.39 -16.72 -17.29
N VAL A 11 4.61 -15.41 -17.20
CA VAL A 11 3.79 -14.51 -16.37
C VAL A 11 2.34 -14.48 -16.87
N ASN A 12 2.12 -14.35 -18.17
CA ASN A 12 0.77 -14.32 -18.72
C ASN A 12 0.02 -15.65 -18.50
N ALA A 13 0.71 -16.79 -18.63
CA ALA A 13 0.15 -18.10 -18.32
C ALA A 13 -0.23 -18.24 -16.83
N PHE A 14 0.62 -17.75 -15.92
CA PHE A 14 0.32 -17.70 -14.50
C PHE A 14 -0.90 -16.79 -14.22
N MET A 15 -0.93 -15.60 -14.80
CA MET A 15 -2.05 -14.66 -14.64
C MET A 15 -3.37 -15.26 -15.14
N ALA A 16 -3.35 -15.97 -16.27
CA ALA A 16 -4.52 -16.67 -16.79
C ALA A 16 -5.00 -17.80 -15.87
N SER A 17 -4.08 -18.47 -15.16
CA SER A 17 -4.42 -19.60 -14.28
C SER A 17 -5.21 -19.20 -13.02
N GLY A 18 -5.05 -17.96 -12.53
CA GLY A 18 -5.80 -17.42 -11.38
C GLY A 18 -7.10 -16.70 -11.76
N GLY A 19 -7.46 -16.68 -13.05
CA GLY A 19 -8.66 -16.03 -13.53
C GLY A 19 -8.62 -14.49 -13.43
N PRO A 20 -9.76 -13.81 -13.63
CA PRO A 20 -9.83 -12.34 -13.70
C PRO A 20 -9.46 -11.66 -12.38
N VAL A 21 -9.71 -12.30 -11.24
CA VAL A 21 -9.44 -11.73 -9.91
C VAL A 21 -7.93 -11.53 -9.69
N LEU A 22 -7.09 -12.41 -10.24
CA LEU A 22 -5.64 -12.27 -10.12
C LEU A 22 -5.11 -10.98 -10.77
N PHE A 23 -5.73 -10.52 -11.86
CA PHE A 23 -5.40 -9.23 -12.48
C PHE A 23 -5.78 -8.04 -11.58
N LEU A 24 -6.90 -8.12 -10.85
CA LEU A 24 -7.28 -7.10 -9.88
C LEU A 24 -6.27 -7.03 -8.72
N ILE A 25 -5.83 -8.19 -8.22
CA ILE A 25 -4.80 -8.27 -7.18
C ILE A 25 -3.48 -7.67 -7.69
N ALA A 26 -3.08 -7.98 -8.92
CA ALA A 26 -1.87 -7.43 -9.51
C ALA A 26 -1.94 -5.89 -9.64
N GLY A 27 -3.08 -5.35 -10.11
CA GLY A 27 -3.31 -3.91 -10.21
C GLY A 27 -3.28 -3.23 -8.84
N LEU A 28 -3.96 -3.80 -7.84
CA LEU A 28 -3.95 -3.30 -6.46
C LEU A 28 -2.54 -3.32 -5.87
N THR A 29 -1.79 -4.41 -6.10
CA THR A 29 -0.42 -4.56 -5.62
C THR A 29 0.50 -3.52 -6.24
N PHE A 30 0.41 -3.31 -7.56
CA PHE A 30 1.19 -2.29 -8.26
C PHE A 30 0.88 -0.88 -7.75
N PHE A 31 -0.41 -0.56 -7.57
CA PHE A 31 -0.85 0.73 -7.04
C PHE A 31 -0.34 0.95 -5.61
N MET A 32 -0.50 -0.05 -4.73
CA MET A 32 0.01 -0.02 -3.36
C MET A 32 1.52 0.22 -3.31
N TRP A 33 2.30 -0.51 -4.11
CA TRP A 33 3.75 -0.34 -4.17
C TRP A 33 4.15 1.03 -4.70
N THR A 34 3.40 1.58 -5.66
CA THR A 34 3.63 2.94 -6.16
C THR A 34 3.48 3.97 -5.03
N LEU A 35 2.43 3.87 -4.21
CA LEU A 35 2.25 4.73 -3.03
C LEU A 35 3.36 4.53 -2.00
N ILE A 36 3.77 3.29 -1.74
CA ILE A 36 4.89 2.99 -0.82
C ILE A 36 6.17 3.67 -1.30
N PHE A 37 6.50 3.57 -2.59
CA PHE A 37 7.70 4.21 -3.15
C PHE A 37 7.64 5.73 -3.10
N GLU A 38 6.49 6.32 -3.41
CA GLU A 38 6.24 7.75 -3.26
C GLU A 38 6.52 8.20 -1.82
N ARG A 39 5.97 7.50 -0.82
CA ARG A 39 6.22 7.79 0.59
C ARG A 39 7.67 7.61 1.01
N VAL A 40 8.33 6.55 0.58
CA VAL A 40 9.76 6.34 0.87
C VAL A 40 10.59 7.49 0.29
N PHE A 41 10.28 7.97 -0.91
CA PHE A 41 10.94 9.11 -1.53
C PHE A 41 10.68 10.40 -0.76
N TYR A 42 9.43 10.67 -0.37
CA TYR A 42 9.07 11.83 0.45
C TYR A 42 9.88 11.88 1.73
N PHE A 43 9.91 10.78 2.49
CA PHE A 43 10.65 10.70 3.75
C PHE A 43 12.18 10.80 3.62
N ASN A 44 12.74 10.50 2.45
CA ASN A 44 14.19 10.55 2.23
C ASN A 44 14.67 11.87 1.64
N LYS A 45 13.79 12.66 1.00
CA LYS A 45 14.17 13.91 0.33
C LYS A 45 13.25 15.08 0.67
N ALA A 46 11.96 14.98 0.36
CA ALA A 46 11.02 16.10 0.42
C ALA A 46 10.77 16.59 1.86
N LEU A 47 10.68 15.65 2.81
CA LEU A 47 10.42 15.97 4.22
C LEU A 47 11.44 16.97 4.80
N LYS A 48 12.72 16.81 4.45
CA LYS A 48 13.77 17.73 4.94
C LYS A 48 13.49 19.18 4.51
N SER A 49 12.98 19.37 3.30
CA SER A 49 12.63 20.69 2.78
C SER A 49 11.40 21.27 3.48
N ASP A 50 10.39 20.44 3.77
CA ASP A 50 9.18 20.87 4.48
C ASP A 50 9.46 21.25 5.93
N VAL A 51 10.28 20.44 6.63
CA VAL A 51 10.71 20.73 8.01
C VAL A 51 11.55 21.99 8.06
N GLN A 52 12.57 22.12 7.19
CA GLN A 52 13.42 23.31 7.17
C GLN A 52 12.60 24.56 6.89
N GLY A 53 11.69 24.52 5.91
CA GLY A 53 10.82 25.67 5.61
C GLY A 53 9.90 26.06 6.76
N ALA A 54 9.49 25.12 7.62
CA ALA A 54 8.71 25.41 8.82
C ALA A 54 9.59 26.00 9.94
N VAL A 55 10.80 25.50 10.12
CA VAL A 55 11.78 26.02 11.08
C VAL A 55 12.21 27.44 10.70
N ASP A 56 12.56 27.69 9.44
CA ASP A 56 12.95 29.01 8.95
C ASP A 56 11.83 30.05 9.20
N GLN A 57 10.58 29.69 8.87
CA GLN A 57 9.41 30.54 9.14
C GLN A 57 9.17 30.80 10.63
N TRP A 58 9.51 29.84 11.50
CA TRP A 58 9.43 30.02 12.94
C TRP A 58 10.55 30.91 13.47
N GLU A 59 11.77 30.73 12.98
CA GLU A 59 12.96 31.49 13.37
C GLU A 59 12.91 32.96 12.92
N GLU A 60 12.26 33.27 11.81
CA GLU A 60 12.10 34.66 11.35
C GLU A 60 11.16 35.50 12.24
N ARG A 61 10.37 34.86 13.13
CA ARG A 61 9.41 35.58 13.98
C ARG A 61 10.10 36.32 15.12
N SER A 62 9.79 37.61 15.23
CA SER A 62 10.29 38.51 16.27
C SER A 62 9.67 38.28 17.66
N GLU A 63 8.50 37.68 17.74
CA GLU A 63 7.77 37.41 18.98
C GLU A 63 7.22 35.97 18.95
N ARG A 64 7.51 35.19 20.00
CA ARG A 64 7.21 33.74 20.06
C ARG A 64 6.52 33.28 21.35
N LYS A 65 6.31 34.17 22.33
CA LYS A 65 5.76 33.84 23.65
C LYS A 65 4.26 34.08 23.76
N SER A 66 3.70 34.91 22.89
CA SER A 66 2.28 35.23 22.89
C SER A 66 1.44 34.00 22.59
N TRP A 67 0.20 34.03 23.06
CA TRP A 67 -0.80 33.01 22.75
C TRP A 67 -1.01 32.85 21.23
N ALA A 68 -0.97 33.96 20.47
CA ALA A 68 -1.09 33.93 19.02
C ALA A 68 0.08 33.16 18.37
N SER A 69 1.30 33.37 18.85
CA SER A 69 2.48 32.63 18.36
C SER A 69 2.41 31.14 18.67
N HIS A 70 1.82 30.75 19.81
CA HIS A 70 1.54 29.33 20.10
C HIS A 70 0.56 28.72 19.11
N GLN A 71 -0.55 29.40 18.79
CA GLN A 71 -1.51 28.93 17.78
C GLN A 71 -0.87 28.76 16.41
N ILE A 72 0.03 29.68 16.03
CA ILE A 72 0.77 29.59 14.77
C ILE A 72 1.71 28.37 14.77
N ARG A 73 2.42 28.10 15.86
CA ARG A 73 3.23 26.88 16.02
C ARG A 73 2.40 25.62 15.86
N TYR A 74 1.27 25.51 16.56
CA TYR A 74 0.37 24.37 16.42
C TYR A 74 -0.12 24.20 14.99
N ALA A 75 -0.48 25.29 14.32
CA ALA A 75 -0.89 25.25 12.92
C ALA A 75 0.25 24.80 11.98
N MET A 76 1.49 25.22 12.22
CA MET A 76 2.66 24.78 11.43
C MET A 76 2.94 23.29 11.62
N ILE A 77 2.94 22.82 12.88
CA ILE A 77 3.09 21.39 13.20
C ILE A 77 1.99 20.60 12.50
N SER A 78 0.72 20.99 12.64
CA SER A 78 -0.42 20.31 12.00
C SER A 78 -0.24 20.19 10.48
N ARG A 79 0.17 21.27 9.81
CA ARG A 79 0.34 21.28 8.34
C ARG A 79 1.43 20.33 7.86
N VAL A 80 2.57 20.27 8.56
CA VAL A 80 3.66 19.36 8.19
C VAL A 80 3.32 17.92 8.59
N SER A 81 2.67 17.72 9.74
CA SER A 81 2.16 16.42 10.17
C SER A 81 1.12 15.85 9.20
N GLU A 82 0.23 16.68 8.65
CA GLU A 82 -0.70 16.27 7.58
C GLU A 82 0.05 15.78 6.34
N LYS A 83 1.09 16.49 5.89
CA LYS A 83 1.96 16.02 4.79
C LYS A 83 2.70 14.72 5.13
N ILE A 84 3.14 14.56 6.39
CA ILE A 84 3.77 13.34 6.88
C ILE A 84 2.78 12.16 6.86
N GLN A 85 1.49 12.39 7.13
CA GLN A 85 0.48 11.33 7.15
C GLN A 85 -0.18 11.09 5.79
N ASP A 86 0.04 11.97 4.81
CA ASP A 86 -0.56 11.84 3.47
C ASP A 86 -0.33 10.46 2.84
N ASN A 87 -1.35 9.93 2.17
CA ASN A 87 -1.40 8.60 1.54
C ASN A 87 -1.19 7.38 2.47
N MET A 88 -0.93 7.55 3.78
CA MET A 88 -0.69 6.42 4.68
C MET A 88 -1.94 5.57 4.89
N ASP A 89 -3.09 6.20 5.09
CA ASP A 89 -4.37 5.52 5.23
C ASP A 89 -4.74 4.74 3.95
N MET A 90 -4.39 5.29 2.78
CA MET A 90 -4.64 4.64 1.49
C MET A 90 -3.78 3.38 1.33
N ILE A 91 -2.51 3.42 1.74
CA ILE A 91 -1.64 2.23 1.77
C ILE A 91 -2.24 1.19 2.71
N GLN A 92 -2.64 1.57 3.92
CA GLN A 92 -3.29 0.66 4.87
C GLN A 92 -4.56 0.03 4.30
N ALA A 93 -5.39 0.82 3.60
CA ALA A 93 -6.58 0.31 2.93
C ALA A 93 -6.24 -0.72 1.84
N CYS A 94 -5.22 -0.45 1.00
CA CYS A 94 -4.78 -1.41 -0.02
C CYS A 94 -4.29 -2.72 0.59
N VAL A 95 -3.53 -2.64 1.70
CA VAL A 95 -3.06 -3.81 2.44
C VAL A 95 -4.21 -4.65 2.97
N ALA A 96 -5.24 -4.01 3.52
CA ALA A 96 -6.43 -4.68 4.03
C ALA A 96 -7.30 -5.29 2.91
N LEU A 97 -7.32 -4.67 1.73
CA LEU A 97 -8.08 -5.15 0.57
C LEU A 97 -7.42 -6.34 -0.13
N ALA A 98 -6.09 -6.42 -0.17
CA ALA A 98 -5.35 -7.49 -0.84
C ALA A 98 -5.80 -8.93 -0.48
N PRO A 99 -5.94 -9.32 0.80
CA PRO A 99 -6.43 -10.65 1.16
C PRO A 99 -7.93 -10.82 0.84
N LEU A 100 -8.73 -9.76 0.89
CA LEU A 100 -10.16 -9.81 0.56
C LEU A 100 -10.37 -10.10 -0.94
N PHE A 101 -9.55 -9.51 -1.83
CA PHE A 101 -9.53 -9.91 -3.24
C PHE A 101 -9.07 -11.36 -3.41
N GLY A 102 -8.13 -11.83 -2.59
CA GLY A 102 -7.72 -13.24 -2.58
C GLY A 102 -8.86 -14.20 -2.22
N LEU A 103 -9.72 -13.82 -1.27
CA LEU A 103 -10.94 -14.55 -0.92
C LEU A 103 -11.99 -14.46 -2.03
N LEU A 104 -12.14 -13.32 -2.70
CA LEU A 104 -13.02 -13.20 -3.87
C LEU A 104 -12.61 -14.19 -4.98
N GLY A 105 -11.30 -14.40 -5.16
CA GLY A 105 -10.77 -15.37 -6.10
C GLY A 105 -11.17 -16.81 -5.78
N THR A 106 -11.26 -17.19 -4.50
CA THR A 106 -11.72 -18.53 -4.14
C THR A 106 -13.18 -18.74 -4.51
N VAL A 107 -14.03 -17.75 -4.25
CA VAL A 107 -15.44 -17.79 -4.62
C VAL A 107 -15.59 -17.92 -6.13
N TRP A 108 -14.84 -17.13 -6.90
CA TRP A 108 -14.84 -17.22 -8.36
C TRP A 108 -14.41 -18.60 -8.87
N GLY A 109 -13.31 -19.16 -8.35
CA GLY A 109 -12.83 -20.49 -8.74
C GLY A 109 -13.82 -21.60 -8.39
N MET A 110 -14.45 -21.53 -7.21
CA MET A 110 -15.45 -22.51 -6.77
C MET A 110 -16.73 -22.47 -7.61
N ILE A 111 -17.17 -21.29 -8.06
CA ILE A 111 -18.29 -21.18 -9.02
C ILE A 111 -17.97 -21.96 -10.30
N ASN A 112 -16.78 -21.79 -10.87
CA ASN A 112 -16.37 -22.54 -12.07
C ASN A 112 -16.34 -24.05 -11.85
N VAL A 113 -15.94 -24.52 -10.66
CA VAL A 113 -15.97 -25.95 -10.32
C VAL A 113 -17.40 -26.49 -10.33
N PHE A 114 -18.35 -25.75 -9.74
CA PHE A 114 -19.76 -26.14 -9.72
C PHE A 114 -20.40 -26.11 -11.11
N ASP A 115 -20.02 -25.17 -11.97
CA ASP A 115 -20.49 -25.11 -13.36
C ASP A 115 -20.02 -26.33 -14.16
N VAL A 116 -18.75 -26.71 -14.03
CA VAL A 116 -18.21 -27.93 -14.65
C VAL A 116 -18.93 -29.18 -14.13
N LEU A 117 -19.18 -29.25 -12.83
CA LEU A 117 -19.90 -30.37 -12.22
C LEU A 117 -21.34 -30.48 -12.77
N ALA A 118 -22.04 -29.35 -12.91
CA ALA A 118 -23.40 -29.31 -13.45
C ALA A 118 -23.48 -29.75 -14.92
N ILE A 119 -22.45 -29.43 -15.72
CA ILE A 119 -22.41 -29.78 -17.16
C ILE A 119 -21.96 -31.22 -17.37
N THR A 120 -20.94 -31.68 -16.63
CA THR A 120 -20.28 -32.97 -16.88
C THR A 120 -20.79 -34.11 -16.00
N GLY A 121 -21.68 -33.82 -15.05
CA GLY A 121 -22.17 -34.80 -14.08
C GLY A 121 -21.08 -35.36 -13.16
N GLY A 122 -19.93 -34.68 -13.06
CA GLY A 122 -18.79 -35.08 -12.23
C GLY A 122 -17.77 -35.99 -12.92
N GLY A 123 -17.89 -36.20 -14.23
CA GLY A 123 -16.99 -37.07 -15.00
C GLY A 123 -15.62 -36.46 -15.32
N ASP A 124 -15.46 -35.13 -15.27
CA ASP A 124 -14.21 -34.46 -15.65
C ASP A 124 -13.40 -33.94 -14.44
N ALA A 125 -12.72 -34.87 -13.77
CA ALA A 125 -11.86 -34.58 -12.62
C ALA A 125 -10.72 -33.59 -12.95
N LYS A 126 -10.25 -33.54 -14.20
CA LYS A 126 -9.17 -32.63 -14.61
C LYS A 126 -9.65 -31.18 -14.63
N GLN A 127 -10.84 -30.94 -15.18
CA GLN A 127 -11.44 -29.60 -15.16
C GLN A 127 -11.78 -29.15 -13.75
N MET A 128 -12.30 -30.05 -12.90
CA MET A 128 -12.55 -29.75 -11.49
C MET A 128 -11.26 -29.35 -10.76
N ALA A 129 -10.17 -30.10 -10.95
CA ALA A 129 -8.86 -29.77 -10.36
C ALA A 129 -8.34 -28.40 -10.85
N SER A 130 -8.56 -28.05 -12.11
CA SER A 130 -8.22 -26.74 -12.65
C SER A 130 -9.01 -25.61 -11.97
N GLY A 131 -10.31 -25.79 -11.72
CA GLY A 131 -11.13 -24.79 -11.02
C GLY A 131 -10.72 -24.59 -9.56
N VAL A 132 -10.33 -25.66 -8.87
CA VAL A 132 -9.77 -25.58 -7.51
C VAL A 132 -8.42 -24.85 -7.51
N SER A 133 -7.55 -25.12 -8.48
CA SER A 133 -6.28 -24.37 -8.63
C SER A 133 -6.52 -22.88 -8.90
N MET A 134 -7.51 -22.55 -9.72
CA MET A 134 -7.90 -21.16 -9.98
C MET A 134 -8.41 -20.46 -8.72
N ALA A 135 -9.02 -21.20 -7.78
CA ALA A 135 -9.46 -20.66 -6.50
C ALA A 135 -8.28 -20.31 -5.57
N THR A 136 -7.23 -21.15 -5.52
CA THR A 136 -6.16 -21.02 -4.52
C THR A 136 -5.07 -20.02 -4.89
N ILE A 137 -4.77 -19.88 -6.19
CA ILE A 137 -3.70 -18.98 -6.67
C ILE A 137 -3.94 -17.51 -6.28
N PRO A 138 -5.13 -16.91 -6.51
CA PRO A 138 -5.43 -15.55 -6.08
C PRO A 138 -5.29 -15.35 -4.58
N THR A 139 -5.66 -16.34 -3.77
CA THR A 139 -5.54 -16.25 -2.30
C THR A 139 -4.08 -16.15 -1.87
N MET A 140 -3.21 -17.01 -2.43
CA MET A 140 -1.78 -16.94 -2.16
C MET A 140 -1.20 -15.60 -2.61
N ALA A 141 -1.55 -15.13 -3.80
CA ALA A 141 -1.09 -13.84 -4.31
C ALA A 141 -1.54 -12.66 -3.43
N GLY A 142 -2.81 -12.64 -3.02
CA GLY A 142 -3.36 -11.62 -2.12
C GLY A 142 -2.70 -11.61 -0.74
N MET A 143 -2.41 -12.79 -0.17
CA MET A 143 -1.68 -12.89 1.10
C MET A 143 -0.23 -12.41 0.98
N VAL A 144 0.48 -12.77 -0.09
CA VAL A 144 1.86 -12.32 -0.32
C VAL A 144 1.91 -10.79 -0.47
N ALA A 145 0.99 -10.22 -1.25
CA ALA A 145 0.86 -8.77 -1.40
C ALA A 145 0.59 -8.11 -0.03
N ALA A 146 -0.37 -8.62 0.74
CA ALA A 146 -0.70 -8.12 2.06
C ALA A 146 0.49 -8.17 3.03
N LEU A 147 1.20 -9.30 3.11
CA LEU A 147 2.36 -9.46 3.97
C LEU A 147 3.44 -8.41 3.68
N SER A 148 3.76 -8.22 2.39
CA SER A 148 4.74 -7.22 1.97
C SER A 148 4.29 -5.79 2.30
N GLY A 149 3.00 -5.50 2.12
CA GLY A 149 2.42 -4.19 2.40
C GLY A 149 2.30 -3.89 3.90
N VAL A 150 1.99 -4.88 4.75
CA VAL A 150 2.01 -4.73 6.22
C VAL A 150 3.41 -4.33 6.69
N PHE A 151 4.44 -4.99 6.18
CA PHE A 151 5.83 -4.69 6.55
C PHE A 151 6.19 -3.25 6.17
N ALA A 152 5.90 -2.84 4.93
CA ALA A 152 6.15 -1.49 4.46
C ALA A 152 5.35 -0.43 5.23
N ASN A 153 4.05 -0.66 5.45
CA ASN A 153 3.17 0.25 6.18
C ASN A 153 3.66 0.43 7.63
N THR A 154 4.05 -0.65 8.30
CA THR A 154 4.58 -0.60 9.67
C THR A 154 5.87 0.20 9.76
N TYR A 155 6.78 0.02 8.79
CA TYR A 155 8.02 0.79 8.73
C TYR A 155 7.76 2.27 8.50
N LEU A 156 6.88 2.60 7.53
CA LEU A 156 6.54 3.98 7.19
C LEU A 156 5.79 4.68 8.33
N ALA A 157 4.86 4.01 9.01
CA ALA A 157 4.13 4.55 10.15
C ALA A 157 5.06 4.89 11.31
N ARG A 158 6.01 3.99 11.65
CA ARG A 158 7.04 4.28 12.67
C ARG A 158 7.91 5.47 12.29
N LYS A 159 8.28 5.58 11.02
CA LYS A 159 9.05 6.73 10.52
C LYS A 159 8.22 8.02 10.61
N ALA A 160 6.95 7.98 10.21
CA ALA A 160 6.03 9.11 10.30
C ALA A 160 5.92 9.66 11.72
N GLU A 161 5.71 8.78 12.71
CA GLU A 161 5.61 9.14 14.12
C GLU A 161 6.91 9.77 14.64
N ARG A 162 8.06 9.16 14.34
CA ARG A 162 9.37 9.70 14.71
C ARG A 162 9.62 11.09 14.12
N GLU A 163 9.34 11.29 12.84
CA GLU A 163 9.58 12.58 12.17
C GLU A 163 8.60 13.66 12.67
N THR A 164 7.38 13.28 13.05
CA THR A 164 6.42 14.18 13.71
C THR A 164 6.96 14.66 15.05
N GLN A 165 7.47 13.76 15.88
CA GLN A 165 8.09 14.11 17.16
C GLN A 165 9.31 15.03 16.98
N LEU A 166 10.19 14.70 16.03
CA LEU A 166 11.36 15.53 15.73
C LEU A 166 10.99 16.93 15.23
N LEU A 167 9.91 17.07 14.46
CA LEU A 167 9.40 18.37 14.04
C LEU A 167 8.97 19.22 15.24
N GLU A 168 8.26 18.63 16.21
CA GLU A 168 7.84 19.32 17.43
C GLU A 168 9.05 19.80 18.25
N ASP A 169 10.08 18.96 18.34
CA ASP A 169 11.34 19.26 19.02
C ASP A 169 12.14 20.37 18.33
N HIS A 170 12.14 20.45 17.00
CA HIS A 170 12.86 21.53 16.29
C HIS A 170 12.17 22.89 16.42
N LEU A 171 10.85 22.92 16.60
CA LEU A 171 10.09 24.14 16.84
C LEU A 171 10.13 24.49 18.34
N THR A 172 11.33 24.65 18.91
CA THR A 172 11.49 25.00 20.33
C THR A 172 11.00 26.42 20.62
N MET A 173 10.64 26.64 21.88
CA MET A 173 10.20 27.94 22.41
C MET A 173 11.34 28.72 23.06
N ASP A 174 12.58 28.24 22.89
CA ASP A 174 13.76 28.81 23.53
C ASP A 174 14.16 30.07 22.77
N HIS A 175 13.61 31.22 23.21
CA HIS A 175 14.19 32.57 23.30
C HIS A 175 13.11 33.56 23.76
#